data_AF-A0A0D7AAD0-F1
#
_entry.id   AF-A0A0D7AAD0-F1
#
_cell.length_a   1.000
_cell.length_b   1.000
_cell.length_c   1.000
_cell.angle_alpha   90.00
_cell.angle_beta   90.00
_cell.angle_gamma   90.00
#
_symmetry.space_group_name_H-M   'P 1'
#
loop_
_entity.id
_entity.type
_entity.pdbx_description
1 polymer ?
#
loop_
_entity_poly.entity_id
_entity_poly.type
_entity_poly.pdbx_seq_one_letter_code
_entity_poly.pdbx_strand_id
1 'polypeptide(L)'
;MLLYTLLLHLQISRLTALPATERLDFIEHELHGDGDMWEDDDAAMQQSAFSIPPPGEEGSEFSNAGAEGALFTIVHSMVGRRRHRIDMRTRHDRVQKQINGWGRQLPALKSAYLHWKVHGTPVEEASDLVAPTFSIMVYSFRGIRQEFFCSSAGSASINETLVLHGLIGSAPETPRVAFTFNFLETFRQLHRVCPRLSLDAVARTLHNLHQRPRKPYLTQQLSNAYDVYLSIQRAISADAQSALKRDPTIQAQLLCPPCMYRLEQEMPLQPSMLVACDGNNSLKLVDATFLAGDRRSDDRRLPSFRFLEPEVVDKFKDDVSNAAAAKTTRTSMPAPPSIDLPNTRTDEVPWIEAHELGRAFEQQVDACVERWRAAGSDAKKKTVELFAIAGVFLTVCRHGHVLIMCDMIRSGEL
;
A
#
# COMPACT_ATOMS: atom_id res chain seq x y z
N MET A 1 13.73 -42.82 10.31
CA MET A 1 13.37 -41.41 10.50
C MET A 1 13.79 -40.51 9.33
N LEU A 2 15.08 -40.32 9.04
CA LEU A 2 15.53 -39.39 7.98
C LEU A 2 14.98 -39.68 6.57
N LEU A 3 14.85 -40.96 6.18
CA LEU A 3 14.28 -41.35 4.88
C LEU A 3 12.76 -41.08 4.80
N TYR A 4 12.06 -41.22 5.92
CA TYR A 4 10.61 -41.04 6.03
C TYR A 4 10.24 -39.55 5.97
N THR A 5 11.00 -38.70 6.68
CA THR A 5 10.87 -37.24 6.58
C THR A 5 11.19 -36.70 5.19
N LEU A 6 12.12 -37.33 4.46
CA LEU A 6 12.46 -36.92 3.09
C LEU A 6 11.34 -37.29 2.10
N LEU A 7 10.74 -38.47 2.27
CA LEU A 7 9.59 -38.92 1.48
C LEU A 7 8.35 -38.08 1.76
N LEU A 8 8.06 -37.72 3.01
CA LEU A 8 6.98 -36.81 3.37
C LEU A 8 7.15 -35.42 2.72
N HIS A 9 8.36 -34.85 2.76
CA HIS A 9 8.63 -33.56 2.13
C HIS A 9 8.50 -33.59 0.60
N LEU A 10 8.89 -34.69 -0.04
CA LEU A 10 8.72 -34.88 -1.49
C LEU A 10 7.24 -35.05 -1.87
N GLN A 11 6.46 -35.72 -1.03
CA GLN A 11 5.03 -35.94 -1.25
C GLN A 11 4.22 -34.64 -1.05
N ILE A 12 4.55 -33.85 -0.02
CA ILE A 12 3.99 -32.52 0.22
C ILE A 12 4.33 -31.57 -0.93
N SER A 13 5.58 -31.55 -1.39
CA SER A 13 6.02 -30.69 -2.50
C SER A 13 5.29 -31.04 -3.80
N ARG A 14 5.06 -32.33 -4.06
CA ARG A 14 4.25 -32.79 -5.20
C ARG A 14 2.78 -32.36 -5.09
N LEU A 15 2.16 -32.52 -3.92
CA LEU A 15 0.75 -32.14 -3.70
C LEU A 15 0.52 -30.63 -3.80
N THR A 16 1.46 -29.80 -3.32
CA THR A 16 1.39 -28.33 -3.42
C THR A 16 1.56 -27.80 -4.84
N ALA A 17 2.04 -28.62 -5.78
CA ALA A 17 2.23 -28.26 -7.18
C ALA A 17 1.05 -28.65 -8.08
N LEU A 18 0.07 -29.43 -7.59
CA LEU A 18 -1.10 -29.85 -8.35
C LEU A 18 -2.20 -28.78 -8.41
N PRO A 19 -2.99 -28.69 -9.50
CA PRO A 19 -4.20 -27.87 -9.59
C PRO A 19 -5.26 -28.25 -8.54
N ALA A 20 -6.10 -27.29 -8.15
CA ALA A 20 -7.08 -27.46 -7.07
C ALA A 20 -8.09 -28.61 -7.30
N THR A 21 -8.44 -28.90 -8.57
CA THR A 21 -9.37 -29.97 -8.93
C THR A 21 -8.80 -31.36 -8.71
N GLU A 22 -7.51 -31.57 -8.99
CA GLU A 22 -6.84 -32.88 -8.81
C GLU A 22 -6.56 -33.19 -7.33
N ARG A 23 -6.56 -32.16 -6.45
CA ARG A 23 -6.43 -32.35 -4.99
C ARG A 23 -7.71 -32.91 -4.36
N LEU A 24 -8.88 -32.65 -4.94
CA LEU A 24 -10.17 -33.12 -4.43
C LEU A 24 -10.34 -34.63 -4.63
N ASP A 25 -9.86 -35.17 -5.75
CA ASP A 25 -9.92 -36.62 -6.05
C ASP A 25 -9.08 -37.46 -5.08
N PHE A 26 -8.01 -36.90 -4.50
CA PHE A 26 -7.20 -37.56 -3.47
C PHE A 26 -7.95 -37.70 -2.13
N ILE A 27 -8.84 -36.76 -1.81
CA ILE A 27 -9.62 -36.76 -0.56
C ILE A 27 -10.70 -37.84 -0.59
N GLU A 28 -11.33 -38.08 -1.75
CA GLU A 28 -12.36 -39.13 -1.87
C GLU A 28 -11.78 -40.55 -1.72
N HIS A 29 -10.49 -40.75 -2.03
CA HIS A 29 -9.88 -42.08 -2.02
C HIS A 29 -9.30 -42.51 -0.66
N GLU A 30 -9.02 -41.58 0.26
CA GLU A 30 -8.51 -41.87 1.63
C GLU A 30 -9.63 -42.05 2.68
N LEU A 31 -10.85 -41.60 2.41
CA LEU A 31 -12.00 -41.72 3.33
C LEU A 31 -12.64 -43.13 3.40
N HIS A 32 -12.07 -44.13 2.71
CA HIS A 32 -12.58 -45.50 2.67
C HIS A 32 -11.59 -46.59 3.15
N GLY A 33 -10.52 -46.21 3.84
CA GLY A 33 -9.62 -47.16 4.49
C GLY A 33 -9.89 -47.30 5.99
N ASP A 34 -10.49 -48.41 6.42
CA ASP A 34 -10.55 -48.82 7.83
C ASP A 34 -9.14 -49.12 8.36
N GLY A 35 -8.75 -48.51 9.49
CA GLY A 35 -7.53 -48.87 10.21
C GLY A 35 -7.14 -47.92 11.35
N ASP A 36 -7.49 -48.30 12.58
CA ASP A 36 -6.94 -47.75 13.83
C ASP A 36 -5.41 -47.83 13.88
N MET A 37 -4.71 -46.71 14.16
CA MET A 37 -3.56 -46.58 15.07
C MET A 37 -2.80 -45.25 14.88
N TRP A 38 -2.73 -44.46 15.96
CA TRP A 38 -1.69 -43.46 16.34
C TRP A 38 -1.04 -42.57 15.26
N GLU A 39 -1.40 -41.27 15.24
CA GLU A 39 -0.49 -40.09 15.28
C GLU A 39 -1.26 -38.81 14.90
N ASP A 40 -1.57 -37.96 15.90
CA ASP A 40 -2.33 -36.70 15.76
C ASP A 40 -1.48 -35.53 15.19
N ASP A 41 -0.19 -35.75 14.92
CA ASP A 41 0.74 -34.71 14.41
C ASP A 41 0.82 -34.68 12.86
N ASP A 42 0.54 -35.78 12.17
CA ASP A 42 0.63 -35.86 10.71
C ASP A 42 -0.58 -35.20 10.01
N ALA A 43 -1.77 -35.28 10.62
CA ALA A 43 -2.97 -34.62 10.12
C ALA A 43 -2.86 -33.08 10.17
N ALA A 44 -2.17 -32.53 11.17
CA ALA A 44 -1.94 -31.10 11.33
C ALA A 44 -0.93 -30.55 10.31
N MET A 45 0.12 -31.31 9.97
CA MET A 45 1.09 -30.95 8.94
C MET A 45 0.52 -31.09 7.52
N GLN A 46 -0.30 -32.11 7.25
CA GLN A 46 -0.98 -32.25 5.96
C GLN A 46 -2.04 -31.15 5.76
N GLN A 47 -2.84 -30.81 6.79
CA GLN A 47 -3.74 -29.64 6.75
C GLN A 47 -3.01 -28.33 6.45
N SER A 48 -1.78 -28.17 6.93
CA SER A 48 -0.93 -27.00 6.63
C SER A 48 -0.54 -26.92 5.15
N ALA A 49 -0.32 -28.03 4.45
CA ALA A 49 0.06 -28.02 3.03
C ALA A 49 -1.09 -27.59 2.10
N PHE A 50 -2.33 -27.92 2.48
CA PHE A 50 -3.54 -27.50 1.76
C PHE A 50 -3.97 -26.06 2.08
N SER A 51 -3.38 -25.44 3.11
CA SER A 51 -3.70 -24.07 3.58
C SER A 51 -2.75 -22.99 3.04
N ILE A 52 -1.74 -23.35 2.24
CA ILE A 52 -0.75 -22.40 1.72
C ILE A 52 -1.05 -22.16 0.23
N PRO A 53 -1.46 -20.93 -0.16
CA PRO A 53 -1.63 -20.60 -1.57
C PRO A 53 -0.29 -20.67 -2.30
N PRO A 54 -0.29 -21.02 -3.61
CA PRO A 54 0.94 -21.13 -4.37
C PRO A 54 1.69 -19.79 -4.42
N PRO A 55 3.04 -19.81 -4.51
CA PRO A 55 3.84 -18.59 -4.55
C PRO A 55 3.40 -17.67 -5.71
N GLY A 56 2.97 -16.45 -5.38
CA GLY A 56 2.48 -15.47 -6.36
C GLY A 56 0.97 -15.20 -6.32
N GLU A 57 0.18 -16.03 -5.65
CA GLU A 57 -1.27 -15.83 -5.46
C GLU A 57 -1.63 -15.26 -4.07
N GLU A 58 -0.62 -14.89 -3.27
CA GLU A 58 -0.76 -14.41 -1.89
C GLU A 58 -1.63 -13.13 -1.76
N GLY A 59 -1.93 -12.46 -2.87
CA GLY A 59 -2.88 -11.35 -2.93
C GLY A 59 -4.35 -11.76 -2.75
N SER A 60 -4.70 -13.05 -2.84
CA SER A 60 -6.06 -13.55 -2.57
C SER A 60 -6.43 -13.45 -1.09
N GLU A 61 -5.50 -13.79 -0.19
CA GLU A 61 -5.71 -13.67 1.27
C GLU A 61 -5.81 -12.21 1.77
N PHE A 62 -5.29 -11.27 0.99
CA PHE A 62 -5.42 -9.82 1.25
C PHE A 62 -6.53 -9.16 0.41
N SER A 63 -7.28 -9.94 -0.38
CA SER A 63 -8.42 -9.44 -1.16
C SER A 63 -9.55 -9.01 -0.22
N ASN A 64 -10.14 -7.85 -0.51
CA ASN A 64 -11.22 -7.25 0.27
C ASN A 64 -12.56 -8.03 0.20
N ALA A 65 -12.61 -9.17 -0.47
CA ALA A 65 -13.78 -10.03 -0.53
C ALA A 65 -13.84 -10.92 0.73
N GLY A 66 -14.43 -10.39 1.80
CA GLY A 66 -14.58 -11.03 3.11
C GLY A 66 -15.46 -12.29 3.17
N ALA A 67 -15.28 -13.25 2.27
CA ALA A 67 -15.90 -14.59 2.34
C ALA A 67 -14.92 -15.68 2.82
N GLU A 68 -13.62 -15.46 2.68
CA GLU A 68 -12.60 -16.51 2.93
C GLU A 68 -12.40 -16.75 4.43
N GLY A 69 -12.58 -15.70 5.24
CA GLY A 69 -12.67 -15.82 6.69
C GLY A 69 -13.99 -16.46 7.18
N ALA A 70 -15.06 -16.43 6.37
CA ALA A 70 -16.32 -17.05 6.72
C ALA A 70 -16.21 -18.57 6.64
N LEU A 71 -15.54 -19.12 5.61
CA LEU A 71 -15.29 -20.56 5.51
C LEU A 71 -14.39 -21.04 6.66
N PHE A 72 -13.31 -20.30 6.96
CA PHE A 72 -12.44 -20.58 8.12
C PHE A 72 -13.21 -20.56 9.44
N THR A 73 -14.09 -19.57 9.63
CA THR A 73 -14.92 -19.45 10.85
C THR A 73 -15.99 -20.54 10.93
N ILE A 74 -16.61 -20.91 9.80
CA ILE A 74 -17.62 -21.97 9.71
C ILE A 74 -16.98 -23.32 10.02
N VAL A 75 -15.85 -23.64 9.39
CA VAL A 75 -15.10 -24.88 9.64
C VAL A 75 -14.62 -24.95 11.09
N HIS A 76 -14.07 -23.88 11.65
CA HIS A 76 -13.70 -23.85 13.08
C HIS A 76 -14.91 -23.95 14.01
N SER A 77 -16.06 -23.39 13.64
CA SER A 77 -17.30 -23.47 14.41
C SER A 77 -17.94 -24.85 14.39
N MET A 78 -17.73 -25.61 13.30
CA MET A 78 -18.19 -26.99 13.15
C MET A 78 -17.31 -27.96 13.95
N VAL A 79 -16.01 -27.69 14.08
CA VAL A 79 -15.03 -28.59 14.72
C VAL A 79 -14.79 -28.27 16.21
N GLY A 80 -15.13 -27.08 16.70
CA GLY A 80 -14.87 -26.69 18.09
C GLY A 80 -16.05 -26.00 18.77
N ARG A 81 -16.85 -26.75 19.54
CA ARG A 81 -17.80 -26.18 20.51
C ARG A 81 -17.06 -25.54 21.70
N ARG A 82 -16.39 -24.42 21.48
CA ARG A 82 -15.99 -23.48 22.55
C ARG A 82 -16.76 -22.20 22.33
N ARG A 83 -17.58 -21.80 23.31
CA ARG A 83 -18.29 -20.51 23.33
C ARG A 83 -17.27 -19.37 23.30
N HIS A 84 -16.82 -19.00 22.12
CA HIS A 84 -15.96 -17.84 21.94
C HIS A 84 -16.82 -16.60 22.14
N ARG A 85 -16.36 -15.67 22.97
CA ARG A 85 -16.98 -14.36 23.11
C ARG A 85 -17.06 -13.74 21.71
N ILE A 86 -18.28 -13.43 21.26
CA ILE A 86 -18.50 -12.74 19.98
C ILE A 86 -18.00 -11.31 20.17
N ASP A 87 -16.89 -10.97 19.50
CA ASP A 87 -16.39 -9.59 19.47
C ASP A 87 -17.22 -8.80 18.46
N MET A 88 -18.13 -7.96 18.97
CA MET A 88 -18.98 -7.10 18.13
C MET A 88 -18.21 -5.95 17.49
N ARG A 89 -16.93 -5.74 17.86
CA ARG A 89 -16.10 -4.68 17.28
C ARG A 89 -15.75 -5.05 15.85
N THR A 90 -16.05 -4.14 14.94
CA THR A 90 -15.70 -4.30 13.53
C THR A 90 -14.19 -4.14 13.34
N ARG A 91 -13.68 -4.61 12.20
CA ARG A 91 -12.29 -4.33 11.79
C ARG A 91 -12.02 -2.82 11.76
N HIS A 92 -13.01 -2.03 11.32
CA HIS A 92 -12.95 -0.57 11.32
C HIS A 92 -12.67 -0.04 12.73
N ASP A 93 -13.43 -0.47 13.75
CA ASP A 93 -13.23 0.02 15.13
C ASP A 93 -11.85 -0.31 15.67
N ARG A 94 -11.32 -1.49 15.32
CA ARG A 94 -9.96 -1.90 15.73
C ARG A 94 -8.90 -1.02 15.08
N VAL A 95 -9.01 -0.75 13.78
CA VAL A 95 -8.06 0.10 13.06
C VAL A 95 -8.16 1.55 13.54
N GLN A 96 -9.36 2.10 13.72
CA GLN A 96 -9.52 3.48 14.19
C GLN A 96 -8.98 3.66 15.61
N LYS A 97 -9.22 2.71 16.51
CA LYS A 97 -8.61 2.72 17.86
C LYS A 97 -7.09 2.71 17.80
N GLN A 98 -6.51 1.95 16.88
CA GLN A 98 -5.07 1.92 16.67
C GLN A 98 -4.55 3.27 16.15
N ILE A 99 -5.21 3.86 15.14
CA ILE A 99 -4.88 5.18 14.60
C ILE A 99 -4.92 6.24 15.71
N ASN A 100 -6.01 6.30 16.47
CA ASN A 100 -6.18 7.25 17.58
C ASN A 100 -5.16 7.01 18.71
N GLY A 101 -4.82 5.75 18.99
CA GLY A 101 -3.79 5.38 19.96
C GLY A 101 -2.41 5.93 19.55
N TRP A 102 -2.00 5.68 18.31
CA TRP A 102 -0.73 6.19 17.79
C TRP A 102 -0.72 7.71 17.66
N GLY A 103 -1.83 8.32 17.24
CA GLY A 103 -1.95 9.78 17.12
C GLY A 103 -1.71 10.49 18.45
N ARG A 104 -2.24 9.95 19.56
CA ARG A 104 -2.01 10.49 20.92
C ARG A 104 -0.55 10.41 21.36
N GLN A 105 0.17 9.35 20.97
CA GLN A 105 1.56 9.12 21.38
C GLN A 105 2.59 9.78 20.46
N LEU A 106 2.22 10.10 19.21
CA LEU A 106 3.15 10.57 18.16
C LEU A 106 4.06 11.74 18.59
N PRO A 107 3.61 12.78 19.30
CA PRO A 107 4.49 13.86 19.75
C PRO A 107 5.62 13.38 20.68
N ALA A 108 5.29 12.52 21.66
CA ALA A 108 6.27 11.93 22.57
C ALA A 108 7.23 10.98 21.83
N LEU A 109 6.69 10.11 20.95
CA LEU A 109 7.51 9.20 20.14
C LEU A 109 8.49 9.95 19.23
N LYS A 110 8.08 11.09 18.66
CA LYS A 110 8.96 11.96 17.87
C LYS A 110 10.13 12.48 18.71
N SER A 111 9.85 13.05 19.88
CA SER A 111 10.88 13.58 20.78
C SER A 111 11.83 12.49 21.26
N ALA A 112 11.30 11.34 21.68
CA ALA A 112 12.09 10.19 22.09
C ALA A 112 12.97 9.65 20.95
N TYR A 113 12.44 9.62 19.71
CA TYR A 113 13.20 9.16 18.55
C TYR A 113 14.39 10.08 18.24
N LEU A 114 14.18 11.40 18.29
CA LEU A 114 15.24 12.38 18.10
C LEU A 114 16.29 12.28 19.22
N HIS A 115 15.86 12.12 20.47
CA HIS A 115 16.75 11.90 21.60
C HIS A 115 17.61 10.64 21.40
N TRP A 116 16.99 9.51 21.04
CA TRP A 116 17.71 8.28 20.73
C TRP A 116 18.68 8.44 19.56
N LYS A 117 18.32 9.18 18.49
CA LYS A 117 19.23 9.42 17.37
C LYS A 117 20.48 10.21 17.75
N VAL A 118 20.40 11.10 18.74
CA VAL A 118 21.54 11.91 19.22
C VAL A 118 22.38 11.16 20.25
N HIS A 119 21.73 10.52 21.23
CA HIS A 119 22.40 9.96 22.40
C HIS A 119 22.59 8.44 22.36
N GLY A 120 21.92 7.76 21.43
CA GLY A 120 21.88 6.30 21.38
C GLY A 120 20.97 5.71 22.45
N THR A 121 21.15 4.41 22.69
CA THR A 121 20.40 3.68 23.73
C THR A 121 20.90 4.11 25.11
N PRO A 122 20.01 4.47 26.06
CA PRO A 122 20.37 4.78 27.43
C PRO A 122 21.21 3.65 28.04
N VAL A 123 22.28 4.01 28.73
CA VAL A 123 22.98 3.07 29.60
C VAL A 123 22.15 2.98 30.87
N GLU A 124 21.62 1.79 31.19
CA GLU A 124 20.94 1.58 32.47
C GLU A 124 21.97 1.70 33.60
N GLU A 125 22.04 2.87 34.23
CA GLU A 125 22.66 2.98 35.54
C GLU A 125 21.76 2.22 36.52
N ALA A 126 22.35 1.29 37.28
CA ALA A 126 21.64 0.50 38.27
C ALA A 126 21.03 1.42 39.34
N SER A 127 19.78 1.80 39.12
CA SER A 127 18.99 2.56 40.09
C SER A 127 18.31 1.57 41.03
N ASP A 128 18.47 1.77 42.34
CA ASP A 128 17.86 0.95 43.40
C ASP A 128 16.33 1.06 43.47
N LEU A 129 15.71 1.81 42.55
CA LEU A 129 14.26 1.98 42.45
C LEU A 129 13.66 0.83 41.62
N VAL A 130 12.70 0.11 42.22
CA VAL A 130 11.92 -0.94 41.56
C VAL A 130 10.99 -0.33 40.51
N ALA A 131 11.54 0.02 39.36
CA ALA A 131 10.75 0.45 38.21
C ALA A 131 9.96 -0.76 37.66
N PRO A 132 8.70 -0.58 37.23
CA PRO A 132 7.93 -1.66 36.64
C PRO A 132 8.63 -2.13 35.35
N THR A 133 9.11 -3.36 35.42
CA THR A 133 9.80 -4.04 34.32
C THR A 133 8.77 -4.76 33.44
N PHE A 134 8.95 -4.67 32.14
CA PHE A 134 8.14 -5.41 31.17
C PHE A 134 9.04 -6.05 30.11
N SER A 135 8.57 -7.14 29.52
CA SER A 135 9.35 -7.90 28.53
C SER A 135 8.72 -7.81 27.15
N ILE A 136 9.53 -7.61 26.11
CA ILE A 136 9.10 -7.51 24.72
C ILE A 136 9.92 -8.46 23.83
N MET A 137 9.25 -9.11 22.88
CA MET A 137 9.92 -9.86 21.83
C MET A 137 10.44 -8.90 20.76
N VAL A 138 11.75 -8.76 20.66
CA VAL A 138 12.42 -7.84 19.75
C VAL A 138 12.84 -8.55 18.46
N TYR A 139 12.43 -7.97 17.32
CA TYR A 139 12.83 -8.40 15.98
C TYR A 139 13.84 -7.43 15.39
N SER A 140 14.98 -7.98 14.95
CA SER A 140 16.07 -7.21 14.35
C SER A 140 16.89 -8.09 13.40
N PHE A 141 17.73 -7.48 12.56
CA PHE A 141 18.74 -8.24 11.81
C PHE A 141 19.77 -8.92 12.71
N ARG A 142 19.96 -8.46 13.95
CA ARG A 142 20.90 -9.07 14.92
C ARG A 142 20.34 -10.32 15.60
N GLY A 143 19.04 -10.58 15.50
CA GLY A 143 18.39 -11.69 16.19
C GLY A 143 16.94 -11.40 16.56
N ILE A 144 16.24 -12.48 16.89
CA ILE A 144 14.92 -12.48 17.54
C ILE A 144 15.12 -12.91 19.00
N ARG A 145 14.86 -12.00 19.94
CA ARG A 145 15.17 -12.20 21.37
C ARG A 145 14.14 -11.52 22.28
N GLN A 146 13.97 -12.05 23.48
CA GLN A 146 13.21 -11.41 24.54
C GLN A 146 14.12 -10.40 25.24
N GLU A 147 13.68 -9.14 25.33
CA GLU A 147 14.37 -8.10 26.10
C GLU A 147 13.46 -7.59 27.22
N PHE A 148 14.07 -7.16 28.32
CA PHE A 148 13.41 -6.57 29.48
C PHE A 148 13.72 -5.08 29.50
N PHE A 149 12.70 -4.29 29.79
CA PHE A 149 12.80 -2.83 29.85
C PHE A 149 12.24 -2.34 31.17
N CYS A 150 12.89 -1.34 31.73
CA CYS A 150 12.36 -0.57 32.86
C CYS A 150 11.58 0.62 32.32
N SER A 151 10.35 0.84 32.80
CA SER A 151 9.59 2.04 32.44
C SER A 151 10.33 3.27 32.95
N SER A 152 10.75 4.16 32.04
CA SER A 152 11.52 5.35 32.41
C SER A 152 10.66 6.31 33.24
N ALA A 153 11.23 6.90 34.29
CA ALA A 153 10.57 7.91 35.11
C ALA A 153 10.25 9.14 34.24
N GLY A 154 8.98 9.29 33.85
CA GLY A 154 8.52 10.36 32.97
C GLY A 154 8.04 9.91 31.58
N SER A 155 8.23 8.63 31.21
CA SER A 155 7.60 8.12 29.97
C SER A 155 6.09 7.96 30.17
N ALA A 156 5.32 8.52 29.25
CA ALA A 156 3.86 8.46 29.24
C ALA A 156 3.33 7.13 28.68
N SER A 157 4.13 6.39 27.91
CA SER A 157 3.75 5.10 27.36
C SER A 157 4.90 4.08 27.26
N ILE A 158 4.54 2.80 27.17
CA ILE A 158 5.48 1.69 26.91
C ILE A 158 6.28 1.95 25.63
N ASN A 159 5.62 2.44 24.58
CA ASN A 159 6.28 2.71 23.31
C ASN A 159 7.28 3.87 23.42
N GLU A 160 7.05 4.87 24.27
CA GLU A 160 8.03 5.94 24.49
C GLU A 160 9.33 5.39 25.08
N THR A 161 9.24 4.51 26.08
CA THR A 161 10.40 3.78 26.62
C THR A 161 11.08 2.97 25.52
N LEU A 162 10.32 2.20 24.72
CA LEU A 162 10.90 1.42 23.61
C LEU A 162 11.65 2.31 22.60
N VAL A 163 11.09 3.48 22.26
CA VAL A 163 11.70 4.41 21.32
C VAL A 163 13.01 4.96 21.84
N LEU A 164 13.10 5.29 23.13
CA LEU A 164 14.36 5.68 23.76
C LEU A 164 15.44 4.60 23.62
N HIS A 165 15.06 3.32 23.61
CA HIS A 165 15.97 2.20 23.39
C HIS A 165 16.19 1.85 21.91
N GLY A 166 15.63 2.61 20.97
CA GLY A 166 15.81 2.40 19.53
C GLY A 166 14.84 1.38 18.92
N LEU A 167 13.70 1.17 19.55
CA LEU A 167 12.69 0.18 19.20
C LEU A 167 11.32 0.83 19.03
N ILE A 168 10.42 0.20 18.28
CA ILE A 168 9.01 0.60 18.25
C ILE A 168 8.11 -0.64 18.28
N GLY A 169 7.08 -0.60 19.13
CA GLY A 169 6.12 -1.68 19.28
C GLY A 169 5.17 -1.81 18.09
N SER A 170 4.58 -2.99 17.92
CA SER A 170 3.58 -3.27 16.88
C SER A 170 2.16 -2.83 17.24
N ALA A 171 1.94 -2.31 18.45
CA ALA A 171 0.64 -1.86 18.97
C ALA A 171 0.81 -0.67 19.95
N PRO A 172 -0.15 0.26 20.02
CA PRO A 172 0.01 1.50 20.78
C PRO A 172 -0.05 1.31 22.30
N GLU A 173 -0.96 0.50 22.81
CA GLU A 173 -1.21 0.40 24.26
C GLU A 173 -0.46 -0.79 24.89
N THR A 174 -0.54 -1.97 24.27
CA THR A 174 0.02 -3.22 24.82
C THR A 174 0.87 -3.95 23.77
N PRO A 175 2.04 -3.41 23.39
CA PRO A 175 2.93 -4.09 22.45
C PRO A 175 3.45 -5.39 23.08
N ARG A 176 3.44 -6.48 22.32
CA ARG A 176 4.11 -7.75 22.67
C ARG A 176 5.37 -7.98 21.83
N VAL A 177 5.42 -7.31 20.69
CA VAL A 177 6.47 -7.40 19.68
C VAL A 177 6.93 -5.99 19.37
N ALA A 178 8.24 -5.81 19.23
CA ALA A 178 8.84 -4.57 18.78
C ALA A 178 9.91 -4.82 17.72
N PHE A 179 10.18 -3.80 16.92
CA PHE A 179 11.18 -3.82 15.86
C PHE A 179 12.20 -2.72 16.09
N THR A 180 13.48 -3.02 15.85
CA THR A 180 14.53 -1.99 15.93
C THR A 180 14.38 -0.96 14.81
N PHE A 181 14.63 0.31 15.09
CA PHE A 181 14.64 1.34 14.05
C PHE A 181 15.69 1.08 12.97
N ASN A 182 16.85 0.51 13.32
CA ASN A 182 17.87 0.13 12.34
C ASN A 182 17.34 -0.90 11.32
N PHE A 183 16.48 -1.83 11.76
CA PHE A 183 15.82 -2.76 10.86
C PHE A 183 14.81 -2.05 9.95
N LEU A 184 13.93 -1.21 10.52
CA LEU A 184 12.90 -0.48 9.75
C LEU A 184 13.52 0.52 8.77
N GLU A 185 14.62 1.17 9.16
CA GLU A 185 15.36 2.11 8.33
C GLU A 185 16.05 1.40 7.16
N THR A 186 16.72 0.27 7.43
CA THR A 186 17.31 -0.56 6.39
C THR A 186 16.24 -1.06 5.41
N PHE A 187 15.11 -1.58 5.92
CA PHE A 187 13.99 -1.99 5.07
C PHE A 187 13.47 -0.83 4.22
N ARG A 188 13.33 0.38 4.78
CA ARG A 188 12.93 1.57 4.02
C ARG A 188 13.86 1.85 2.85
N GLN A 189 15.19 1.75 3.04
CA GLN A 189 16.14 1.99 1.95
C GLN A 189 16.11 0.86 0.91
N LEU A 190 16.00 -0.40 1.34
CA LEU A 190 15.87 -1.53 0.43
C LEU A 190 14.61 -1.42 -0.44
N HIS A 191 13.48 -1.08 0.16
CA HIS A 191 12.21 -0.91 -0.54
C HIS A 191 12.23 0.27 -1.52
N ARG A 192 13.04 1.31 -1.29
CA ARG A 192 13.21 2.41 -2.26
C ARG A 192 13.90 1.97 -3.54
N VAL A 193 14.88 1.05 -3.43
CA VAL A 193 15.62 0.51 -4.58
C VAL A 193 14.87 -0.64 -5.23
N CYS A 194 14.21 -1.48 -4.43
CA CYS A 194 13.42 -2.62 -4.89
C CYS A 194 12.00 -2.55 -4.31
N PRO A 195 11.07 -1.82 -4.96
CA PRO A 195 9.67 -1.72 -4.52
C PRO A 195 8.91 -3.06 -4.53
N ARG A 196 9.46 -4.09 -5.17
CA ARG A 196 8.89 -5.46 -5.17
C ARG A 196 9.14 -6.21 -3.85
N LEU A 197 10.06 -5.73 -3.01
CA LEU A 197 10.34 -6.34 -1.71
C LEU A 197 9.22 -6.00 -0.72
N SER A 198 8.22 -6.87 -0.62
CA SER A 198 7.07 -6.67 0.26
C SER A 198 7.42 -6.80 1.75
N LEU A 199 6.53 -6.30 2.61
CA LEU A 199 6.60 -6.50 4.06
C LEU A 199 6.56 -7.99 4.44
N ASP A 200 5.81 -8.81 3.70
CA ASP A 200 5.76 -10.26 3.93
C ASP A 200 7.09 -10.91 3.54
N ALA A 201 7.68 -10.54 2.40
CA ALA A 201 8.97 -11.04 1.98
C ALA A 201 10.07 -10.70 3.00
N VAL A 202 10.09 -9.48 3.55
CA VAL A 202 11.08 -9.13 4.57
C VAL A 202 10.80 -9.82 5.92
N ALA A 203 9.52 -10.05 6.28
CA ALA A 203 9.15 -10.81 7.47
C ALA A 203 9.58 -12.29 7.36
N ARG A 204 9.42 -12.92 6.19
CA ARG A 204 9.96 -14.25 5.89
C ARG A 204 11.48 -14.26 5.94
N THR A 205 12.12 -13.25 5.36
CA THR A 205 13.57 -13.10 5.41
C THR A 205 14.08 -13.07 6.85
N LEU A 206 13.43 -12.31 7.74
CA LEU A 206 13.76 -12.31 9.17
C LEU A 206 13.64 -13.69 9.82
N HIS A 207 12.56 -14.42 9.54
CA HIS A 207 12.40 -15.78 10.07
C HIS A 207 13.49 -16.72 9.55
N ASN A 208 13.77 -16.69 8.25
CA ASN A 208 14.77 -17.54 7.61
C ASN A 208 16.19 -17.23 8.11
N LEU A 209 16.55 -15.95 8.23
CA LEU A 209 17.87 -15.50 8.75
C LEU A 209 18.13 -16.03 10.16
N HIS A 210 17.07 -16.13 10.99
CA HIS A 210 17.17 -16.54 12.39
C HIS A 210 16.68 -17.98 12.64
N GLN A 211 16.46 -18.75 11.57
CA GLN A 211 15.98 -20.14 11.63
C GLN A 211 14.74 -20.32 12.52
N ARG A 212 13.79 -19.37 12.44
CA ARG A 212 12.53 -19.42 13.19
C ARG A 212 11.38 -19.89 12.29
N PRO A 213 10.41 -20.65 12.83
CA PRO A 213 9.18 -20.96 12.11
C PRO A 213 8.44 -19.70 11.67
N ARG A 214 7.78 -19.76 10.51
CA ARG A 214 6.98 -18.65 10.01
C ARG A 214 5.82 -18.37 10.97
N LYS A 215 5.68 -17.10 11.35
CA LYS A 215 4.51 -16.61 12.08
C LYS A 215 3.60 -15.80 11.14
N PRO A 216 2.34 -16.22 10.92
CA PRO A 216 1.46 -15.56 9.93
C PRO A 216 1.13 -14.11 10.31
N TYR A 217 1.06 -13.81 11.61
CA TYR A 217 0.73 -12.47 12.11
C TYR A 217 1.90 -11.48 12.10
N LEU A 218 3.15 -11.92 11.84
CA LEU A 218 4.30 -11.02 11.92
C LEU A 218 4.23 -9.93 10.85
N THR A 219 3.76 -10.25 9.65
CA THR A 219 3.62 -9.29 8.54
C THR A 219 2.72 -8.11 8.94
N GLN A 220 1.59 -8.38 9.60
CA GLN A 220 0.71 -7.33 10.10
C GLN A 220 1.36 -6.53 11.24
N GLN A 221 2.04 -7.20 12.18
CA GLN A 221 2.75 -6.53 13.27
C GLN A 221 3.86 -5.61 12.77
N LEU A 222 4.60 -6.07 11.76
CA LEU A 222 5.63 -5.30 11.08
C LEU A 222 5.03 -4.11 10.34
N SER A 223 3.96 -4.33 9.57
CA SER A 223 3.22 -3.26 8.88
C SER A 223 2.81 -2.15 9.86
N ASN A 224 2.21 -2.53 10.99
CA ASN A 224 1.81 -1.60 12.05
C ASN A 224 2.99 -0.79 12.59
N ALA A 225 4.11 -1.44 12.90
CA ALA A 225 5.31 -0.77 13.43
C ALA A 225 5.95 0.14 12.37
N TYR A 226 5.95 -0.29 11.10
CA TYR A 226 6.50 0.45 9.98
C TYR A 226 5.69 1.72 9.68
N ASP A 227 4.36 1.66 9.72
CA ASP A 227 3.48 2.83 9.56
C ASP A 227 3.75 3.91 10.61
N VAL A 228 3.97 3.51 11.87
CA VAL A 228 4.30 4.43 12.96
C VAL A 228 5.68 5.03 12.76
N TYR A 229 6.67 4.22 12.38
CA TYR A 229 8.00 4.72 12.02
C TYR A 229 7.94 5.75 10.88
N LEU A 230 7.17 5.48 9.82
CA LEU A 230 6.95 6.44 8.73
C LEU A 230 6.22 7.70 9.19
N SER A 231 5.34 7.59 10.18
CA SER A 231 4.64 8.74 10.77
C SER A 231 5.58 9.62 11.59
N ILE A 232 6.49 9.02 12.37
CA ILE A 232 7.57 9.73 13.07
C ILE A 232 8.45 10.48 12.05
N GLN A 233 8.90 9.79 10.99
CA GLN A 233 9.72 10.40 9.94
C GLN A 233 9.01 11.57 9.23
N ARG A 234 7.71 11.44 8.96
CA ARG A 234 6.90 12.52 8.37
C ARG A 234 6.78 13.71 9.31
N ALA A 235 6.54 13.49 10.60
CA ALA A 235 6.45 14.56 11.58
C ALA A 235 7.78 15.33 11.71
N ILE A 236 8.92 14.62 11.75
CA ILE A 236 10.26 15.23 11.76
C ILE A 236 10.51 16.01 10.47
N SER A 237 10.13 15.45 9.33
CA SER A 237 10.27 16.14 8.04
C SER A 237 9.43 17.43 8.01
N ALA A 238 8.21 17.40 8.55
CA ALA A 238 7.36 18.58 8.65
C ALA A 238 7.99 19.67 9.54
N ASP A 239 8.53 19.30 10.70
CA ASP A 239 9.26 20.24 11.57
C ASP A 239 10.47 20.86 10.85
N ALA A 240 11.24 20.04 10.12
CA ALA A 240 12.39 20.51 9.35
C ALA A 240 11.98 21.46 8.21
N GLN A 241 10.91 21.16 7.47
CA GLN A 241 10.40 22.07 6.43
C GLN A 241 9.90 23.38 7.04
N SER A 242 9.21 23.31 8.19
CA SER A 242 8.75 24.49 8.92
C SER A 242 9.91 25.36 9.40
N ALA A 243 10.95 24.76 9.98
CA ALA A 243 12.17 25.46 10.41
C ALA A 243 12.92 26.13 9.24
N LEU A 244 12.92 25.49 8.07
CA LEU A 244 13.47 26.03 6.83
C LEU A 244 12.54 27.03 6.13
N LYS A 245 11.38 27.36 6.72
CA LYS A 245 10.33 28.23 6.13
C LYS A 245 9.88 27.78 4.74
N ARG A 246 9.89 26.47 4.49
CA ARG A 246 9.43 25.86 3.24
C ARG A 246 7.98 25.41 3.43
N ASP A 247 7.06 26.35 3.32
CA ASP A 247 5.64 26.02 3.32
C ASP A 247 5.27 25.15 2.10
N PRO A 248 4.09 24.50 2.09
CA PRO A 248 3.67 23.68 0.95
C PRO A 248 3.64 24.45 -0.38
N THR A 249 3.40 25.77 -0.34
CA THR A 249 3.36 26.64 -1.52
C THR A 249 4.74 26.80 -2.15
N ILE A 250 5.75 27.14 -1.36
CA ILE A 250 7.16 27.24 -1.77
C ILE A 250 7.66 25.88 -2.24
N GLN A 251 7.27 24.80 -1.55
CA GLN A 251 7.61 23.44 -1.97
C GLN A 251 7.03 23.10 -3.35
N ALA A 252 5.80 23.54 -3.64
CA ALA A 252 5.18 23.35 -4.96
C ALA A 252 5.85 24.20 -6.04
N GLN A 253 6.30 25.42 -5.71
CA GLN A 253 7.00 26.32 -6.63
C GLN A 253 8.46 25.89 -6.90
N LEU A 254 9.10 25.15 -6.00
CA LEU A 254 10.51 24.75 -6.11
C LEU A 254 10.71 23.24 -6.17
N LEU A 255 9.69 22.51 -6.63
CA LEU A 255 9.67 21.06 -6.59
C LEU A 255 10.77 20.44 -7.44
N CYS A 256 10.96 20.99 -8.65
CA CYS A 256 12.03 20.64 -9.55
C CYS A 256 12.85 21.90 -9.78
N PRO A 257 13.97 22.09 -9.05
CA PRO A 257 14.79 23.29 -9.19
C PRO A 257 15.16 23.57 -10.66
N PRO A 258 15.58 22.57 -11.47
CA PRO A 258 15.90 22.83 -12.88
C PRO A 258 14.71 23.21 -13.77
N CYS A 259 13.46 22.93 -13.37
CA CYS A 259 12.29 23.29 -14.19
C CYS A 259 11.54 24.52 -13.66
N MET A 260 11.64 24.81 -12.36
CA MET A 260 10.76 25.78 -11.69
C MET A 260 11.51 26.94 -11.06
N TYR A 261 12.81 26.80 -10.82
CA TYR A 261 13.63 27.90 -10.29
C TYR A 261 14.27 28.68 -11.44
N ARG A 262 13.58 29.74 -11.89
CA ARG A 262 14.03 30.60 -12.99
C ARG A 262 14.94 31.73 -12.49
N LEU A 263 16.08 31.94 -13.14
CA LEU A 263 16.98 33.06 -12.84
C LEU A 263 16.64 34.30 -13.69
N GLU A 264 16.98 35.50 -13.20
CA GLU A 264 16.68 36.78 -13.88
C GLU A 264 17.23 36.88 -15.31
N GLN A 265 18.35 36.20 -15.58
CA GLN A 265 19.05 36.22 -16.87
C GLN A 265 18.79 34.97 -17.72
N GLU A 266 17.87 34.09 -17.29
CA GLU A 266 17.57 32.87 -18.00
C GLU A 266 16.63 33.12 -19.18
N MET A 267 16.93 32.52 -20.34
CA MET A 267 16.05 32.62 -21.51
C MET A 267 14.72 31.89 -21.23
N PRO A 268 13.55 32.52 -21.46
CA PRO A 268 12.27 31.86 -21.32
C PRO A 268 12.14 30.67 -22.27
N LEU A 269 11.95 29.47 -21.71
CA LEU A 269 11.71 28.26 -22.49
C LEU A 269 10.24 28.14 -22.90
N GLN A 270 9.98 27.75 -24.15
CA GLN A 270 8.66 27.38 -24.66
C GLN A 270 8.75 26.03 -25.40
N PRO A 271 8.19 24.93 -24.84
CA PRO A 271 7.51 24.84 -23.55
C PRO A 271 8.47 25.02 -22.36
N SER A 272 7.98 25.60 -21.26
CA SER A 272 8.81 25.86 -20.08
C SER A 272 9.11 24.64 -19.21
N MET A 273 8.36 23.57 -19.40
CA MET A 273 8.52 22.32 -18.69
C MET A 273 8.04 21.17 -19.57
N LEU A 274 8.80 20.08 -19.59
CA LEU A 274 8.35 18.81 -20.15
C LEU A 274 7.83 17.93 -19.01
N VAL A 275 6.57 17.52 -19.13
CA VAL A 275 5.87 16.67 -18.16
C VAL A 275 5.43 15.40 -18.86
N ALA A 276 5.73 14.27 -18.24
CA ALA A 276 5.14 12.99 -18.59
C ALA A 276 4.07 12.65 -17.57
N CYS A 277 2.94 12.16 -18.06
CA CYS A 277 1.83 11.69 -17.25
C CYS A 277 1.63 10.21 -17.56
N ASP A 278 1.51 9.38 -16.52
CA ASP A 278 1.19 7.97 -16.67
C ASP A 278 0.15 7.54 -15.64
N GLY A 279 -0.69 6.60 -16.04
CA GLY A 279 -1.72 5.99 -15.21
C GLY A 279 -1.44 4.50 -15.09
N ASN A 280 -1.21 4.02 -13.87
CA ASN A 280 -1.12 2.58 -13.64
C ASN A 280 -2.49 2.06 -13.18
N ASN A 281 -3.04 1.11 -13.94
CA ASN A 281 -4.22 0.34 -13.56
C ASN A 281 -3.90 -0.66 -12.44
N SER A 282 -3.66 -0.12 -11.25
CA SER A 282 -3.58 -0.87 -10.01
C SER A 282 -5.01 -0.95 -9.48
N LEU A 283 -5.69 -2.06 -9.77
CA LEU A 283 -7.07 -2.34 -9.35
C LEU A 283 -7.14 -2.37 -7.81
N LYS A 284 -7.44 -1.24 -7.19
CA LYS A 284 -7.15 -0.98 -5.76
C LYS A 284 -8.36 -1.10 -4.86
N LEU A 285 -9.52 -0.65 -5.32
CA LEU A 285 -10.72 -0.61 -4.49
C LEU A 285 -11.96 -1.02 -5.29
N VAL A 286 -12.57 -2.14 -4.90
CA VAL A 286 -13.85 -2.60 -5.44
C VAL A 286 -14.96 -1.65 -4.98
N ASP A 287 -15.89 -1.33 -5.88
CA ASP A 287 -17.04 -0.50 -5.59
C ASP A 287 -17.96 -1.18 -4.55
N ALA A 288 -18.53 -0.38 -3.66
CA ALA A 288 -19.46 -0.85 -2.65
C ALA A 288 -20.72 -1.46 -3.26
N THR A 289 -21.09 -1.11 -4.50
CA THR A 289 -22.21 -1.75 -5.21
C THR A 289 -22.00 -3.25 -5.44
N PHE A 290 -20.75 -3.72 -5.45
CA PHE A 290 -20.41 -5.13 -5.69
C PHE A 290 -19.98 -5.88 -4.43
N LEU A 291 -19.86 -5.19 -3.28
CA LEU A 291 -19.47 -5.79 -2.01
C LEU A 291 -20.66 -5.87 -1.05
N ALA A 292 -20.78 -6.99 -0.35
CA ALA A 292 -21.72 -7.10 0.76
C ALA A 292 -21.18 -6.36 1.99
N GLY A 293 -22.02 -5.51 2.60
CA GLY A 293 -21.71 -4.75 3.82
C GLY A 293 -21.49 -3.25 3.57
N ASP A 294 -21.28 -2.50 4.64
CA ASP A 294 -21.13 -1.05 4.56
C ASP A 294 -19.73 -0.65 4.07
N ARG A 295 -19.67 0.37 3.20
CA ARG A 295 -18.40 0.93 2.74
C ARG A 295 -17.65 1.52 3.93
N ARG A 296 -16.43 1.04 4.16
CA ARG A 296 -15.52 1.66 5.12
C ARG A 296 -15.13 3.06 4.63
N SER A 297 -15.46 4.10 5.39
CA SER A 297 -14.87 5.42 5.18
C SER A 297 -13.40 5.39 5.62
N ASP A 298 -12.51 5.83 4.73
CA ASP A 298 -11.13 6.16 5.08
C ASP A 298 -11.06 7.69 5.24
N ASP A 299 -10.94 8.16 6.47
CA ASP A 299 -10.87 9.58 6.81
C ASP A 299 -9.44 10.12 6.80
N ARG A 300 -8.46 9.28 6.46
CA ARG A 300 -7.05 9.66 6.44
C ARG A 300 -6.79 10.58 5.26
N ARG A 301 -6.27 11.77 5.56
CA ARG A 301 -5.74 12.70 4.55
C ARG A 301 -4.23 12.55 4.45
N LEU A 302 -3.72 12.52 3.22
CA LEU A 302 -2.28 12.54 3.01
C LEU A 302 -1.79 13.98 3.19
N PRO A 303 -0.84 14.27 4.11
CA PRO A 303 -0.39 15.63 4.40
C PRO A 303 0.53 16.22 3.31
N SER A 304 0.45 15.72 2.08
CA SER A 304 1.33 16.09 0.97
C SER A 304 0.56 16.87 -0.08
N PHE A 305 1.05 18.07 -0.43
CA PHE A 305 0.49 18.87 -1.52
C PHE A 305 0.52 18.18 -2.89
N ARG A 306 1.32 17.11 -3.03
CA ARG A 306 1.41 16.32 -4.26
C ARG A 306 0.20 15.42 -4.49
N PHE A 307 -0.52 15.05 -3.44
CA PHE A 307 -1.67 14.15 -3.59
C PHE A 307 -2.93 15.00 -3.75
N LEU A 308 -3.62 14.89 -4.89
CA LEU A 308 -4.91 15.56 -5.05
C LEU A 308 -6.00 14.69 -4.45
N GLU A 309 -6.74 15.29 -3.53
CA GLU A 309 -7.91 14.67 -2.94
C GLU A 309 -9.06 14.60 -3.97
N PRO A 310 -9.97 13.61 -3.83
CA PRO A 310 -11.10 13.41 -4.75
C PRO A 310 -11.90 14.69 -5.01
N GLU A 311 -12.13 15.52 -3.99
CA GLU A 311 -12.94 16.73 -4.13
C GLU A 311 -12.32 17.79 -5.05
N VAL A 312 -11.00 17.73 -5.26
CA VAL A 312 -10.30 18.60 -6.21
C VAL A 312 -10.46 18.08 -7.64
N VAL A 313 -10.41 16.76 -7.81
CA VAL A 313 -10.47 16.08 -9.12
C VAL A 313 -11.91 16.00 -9.64
N ASP A 314 -12.89 15.76 -8.78
CA ASP A 314 -14.31 15.58 -9.13
C ASP A 314 -14.95 16.80 -9.79
N LYS A 315 -14.32 17.98 -9.66
CA LYS A 315 -14.75 19.21 -10.37
C LYS A 315 -14.66 19.07 -11.89
N PHE A 316 -13.80 18.18 -12.38
CA PHE A 316 -13.53 17.96 -13.81
C PHE A 316 -14.21 16.70 -14.36
N LYS A 317 -15.05 16.02 -13.55
CA LYS A 317 -15.60 14.70 -13.90
C LYS A 317 -16.44 14.69 -15.19
N ASP A 318 -17.08 15.82 -15.51
CA ASP A 318 -18.01 15.95 -16.65
C ASP A 318 -17.35 16.70 -17.83
N ASP A 319 -16.08 17.10 -17.71
CA ASP A 319 -15.43 17.99 -18.69
C ASP A 319 -15.36 17.38 -20.09
N VAL A 320 -15.05 16.09 -20.18
CA VAL A 320 -14.94 15.38 -21.47
C VAL A 320 -16.31 15.23 -22.11
N SER A 321 -17.30 14.76 -21.33
CA SER A 321 -18.69 14.67 -21.77
C SER A 321 -19.25 16.03 -22.23
N ASN A 322 -18.99 17.10 -21.48
CA ASN A 322 -19.39 18.45 -21.82
C ASN A 322 -18.70 18.95 -23.10
N ALA A 323 -17.40 18.68 -23.27
CA ALA A 323 -16.65 19.04 -24.46
C ALA A 323 -17.14 18.27 -25.72
N ALA A 324 -17.46 16.98 -25.57
CA ALA A 324 -18.02 16.16 -26.64
C ALA A 324 -19.43 16.64 -27.05
N ALA A 325 -20.27 16.97 -26.07
CA ALA A 325 -21.58 17.58 -26.32
C ALA A 325 -21.44 18.91 -27.05
N ALA A 326 -20.52 19.79 -26.62
CA ALA A 326 -20.27 21.08 -27.25
C ALA A 326 -19.75 20.97 -28.70
N LYS A 327 -18.89 19.98 -28.99
CA LYS A 327 -18.47 19.67 -30.36
C LYS A 327 -19.66 19.24 -31.23
N THR A 328 -20.52 18.37 -30.71
CA THR A 328 -21.71 17.88 -31.41
C THR A 328 -22.69 19.01 -31.72
N THR A 329 -22.90 19.94 -30.78
CA THR A 329 -23.74 21.12 -31.00
C THR A 329 -23.16 22.06 -32.07
N ARG A 330 -21.84 22.28 -32.10
CA ARG A 330 -21.18 23.11 -33.13
C ARG A 330 -21.30 22.55 -34.54
N THR A 331 -21.27 21.22 -34.72
CA THR A 331 -21.46 20.59 -36.04
C THR A 331 -22.90 20.67 -36.54
N SER A 332 -23.86 20.99 -35.66
CA SER A 332 -25.29 21.10 -36.00
C SER A 332 -25.77 22.53 -36.32
N MET A 333 -24.91 23.55 -36.21
CA MET A 333 -25.25 24.91 -36.63
C MET A 333 -24.86 25.15 -38.10
N PRO A 334 -25.71 25.79 -38.93
CA PRO A 334 -25.30 26.22 -40.26
C PRO A 334 -24.24 27.31 -40.14
N ALA A 335 -23.14 27.20 -40.88
CA ALA A 335 -22.08 28.20 -40.91
C ALA A 335 -22.65 29.58 -41.31
N PRO A 336 -22.39 30.67 -40.55
CA PRO A 336 -22.66 32.00 -41.04
C PRO A 336 -21.67 32.35 -42.18
N PRO A 337 -22.08 33.19 -43.16
CA PRO A 337 -21.21 33.56 -44.26
C PRO A 337 -19.96 34.29 -43.75
N SER A 338 -18.80 33.83 -44.21
CA SER A 338 -17.47 34.38 -43.93
C SER A 338 -17.37 35.85 -44.29
N ILE A 339 -17.05 36.69 -43.31
CA ILE A 339 -16.46 38.01 -43.54
C ILE A 339 -14.99 37.88 -43.15
N ASP A 340 -14.11 38.01 -44.14
CA ASP A 340 -12.67 38.09 -43.93
C ASP A 340 -12.33 39.37 -43.16
N LEU A 341 -12.02 39.22 -41.87
CA LEU A 341 -11.23 40.21 -41.14
C LEU A 341 -9.89 39.59 -40.76
N PRO A 342 -8.77 40.33 -40.92
CA PRO A 342 -7.45 39.84 -40.57
C PRO A 342 -7.32 39.79 -39.05
N ASN A 343 -7.45 38.59 -38.47
CA ASN A 343 -7.31 38.41 -37.04
C ASN A 343 -5.85 38.08 -36.71
N THR A 344 -5.09 39.11 -36.36
CA THR A 344 -3.85 38.96 -35.60
C THR A 344 -4.17 38.39 -34.22
N ARG A 345 -4.04 37.07 -34.06
CA ARG A 345 -3.81 36.42 -32.77
C ARG A 345 -2.61 35.50 -32.89
N THR A 346 -1.46 36.04 -32.49
CA THR A 346 -0.26 35.31 -32.11
C THR A 346 -0.57 34.48 -30.88
N ASP A 347 -0.79 33.19 -31.06
CA ASP A 347 -0.65 32.15 -30.03
C ASP A 347 -0.29 30.83 -30.75
N GLU A 348 0.81 30.86 -31.51
CA GLU A 348 1.44 29.64 -32.02
C GLU A 348 2.31 29.04 -30.90
N VAL A 349 1.71 28.14 -30.12
CA VAL A 349 2.48 27.10 -29.44
C VAL A 349 2.65 25.98 -30.47
N PRO A 350 3.88 25.63 -30.90
CA PRO A 350 4.13 24.62 -31.92
C PRO A 350 3.98 23.21 -31.31
N TRP A 351 2.77 22.86 -30.90
CA TRP A 351 2.36 21.47 -31.03
C TRP A 351 2.01 21.29 -32.50
N ILE A 352 2.65 20.33 -33.16
CA ILE A 352 2.29 19.90 -34.51
C ILE A 352 0.78 19.60 -34.46
N GLU A 353 -0.01 20.57 -34.91
CA GLU A 353 -1.45 20.41 -35.00
C GLU A 353 -1.67 19.25 -35.96
N ALA A 354 -2.47 18.26 -35.57
CA ALA A 354 -2.88 17.16 -36.45
C ALA A 354 -3.43 17.67 -37.81
N HIS A 355 -3.83 18.95 -37.85
CA HIS A 355 -4.25 19.68 -39.03
C HIS A 355 -3.15 19.87 -40.09
N GLU A 356 -1.85 19.84 -39.74
CA GLU A 356 -0.73 19.92 -40.70
C GLU A 356 -0.35 18.55 -41.31
N LEU A 357 -0.74 17.43 -40.69
CA LEU A 357 -0.42 16.09 -41.17
C LEU A 357 -1.45 15.51 -42.15
N GLY A 358 -2.48 16.29 -42.49
CA GLY A 358 -3.52 15.93 -43.44
C GLY A 358 -4.44 14.81 -42.93
N ARG A 359 -5.68 14.80 -43.44
CA ARG A 359 -6.75 13.85 -43.07
C ARG A 359 -6.35 12.37 -43.06
N ALA A 360 -5.29 12.00 -43.80
CA ALA A 360 -4.77 10.64 -43.84
C ALA A 360 -4.05 10.22 -42.55
N PHE A 361 -3.36 11.13 -41.87
CA PHE A 361 -2.67 10.83 -40.60
C PHE A 361 -3.65 10.75 -39.44
N GLU A 362 -4.65 11.63 -39.39
CA GLU A 362 -5.78 11.55 -38.44
C GLU A 362 -6.51 10.21 -38.56
N GLN A 363 -6.82 9.77 -39.79
CA GLN A 363 -7.42 8.46 -40.04
C GLN A 363 -6.53 7.29 -39.61
N GLN A 364 -5.20 7.41 -39.69
CA GLN A 364 -4.28 6.39 -39.22
C GLN A 364 -4.19 6.35 -37.69
N VAL A 365 -4.20 7.50 -37.02
CA VAL A 365 -4.24 7.60 -35.55
C VAL A 365 -5.57 7.04 -35.05
N ASP A 366 -6.69 7.41 -35.65
CA ASP A 366 -8.02 6.88 -35.31
C ASP A 366 -8.09 5.38 -35.54
N ALA A 367 -7.58 4.87 -36.68
CA ALA A 367 -7.52 3.44 -36.93
C ALA A 367 -6.60 2.70 -35.95
N CYS A 368 -5.53 3.34 -35.46
CA CYS A 368 -4.63 2.77 -34.46
C CYS A 368 -5.31 2.73 -33.09
N VAL A 369 -6.00 3.81 -32.70
CA VAL A 369 -6.79 3.89 -31.46
C VAL A 369 -7.93 2.88 -31.47
N GLU A 370 -8.66 2.75 -32.58
CA GLU A 370 -9.74 1.78 -32.74
C GLU A 370 -9.22 0.33 -32.70
N ARG A 371 -8.13 0.03 -33.42
CA ARG A 371 -7.51 -1.31 -33.36
C ARG A 371 -6.95 -1.63 -31.98
N TRP A 372 -6.42 -0.65 -31.26
CA TRP A 372 -5.93 -0.82 -29.89
C TRP A 372 -7.08 -1.04 -28.90
N ARG A 373 -8.18 -0.28 -29.02
CA ARG A 373 -9.43 -0.47 -28.25
C ARG A 373 -10.08 -1.83 -28.53
N ALA A 374 -9.99 -2.32 -29.77
CA ALA A 374 -10.49 -3.63 -30.18
C ALA A 374 -9.57 -4.80 -29.77
N ALA A 375 -8.27 -4.58 -29.62
CA ALA A 375 -7.31 -5.59 -29.15
C ALA A 375 -7.38 -5.85 -27.63
N GLY A 376 -8.04 -4.98 -26.87
CA GLY A 376 -8.35 -5.23 -25.47
C GLY A 376 -9.49 -6.23 -25.34
N SER A 377 -9.24 -7.43 -24.80
CA SER A 377 -10.28 -8.42 -24.51
C SER A 377 -11.40 -7.79 -23.69
N ASP A 378 -12.65 -7.82 -24.16
CA ASP A 378 -13.81 -7.20 -23.50
C ASP A 378 -14.04 -7.69 -22.05
N ALA A 379 -13.54 -8.89 -21.71
CA ALA A 379 -13.49 -9.38 -20.34
C ALA A 379 -12.75 -8.43 -19.38
N LYS A 380 -11.66 -7.78 -19.83
CA LYS A 380 -10.88 -6.82 -19.04
C LYS A 380 -11.63 -5.51 -18.79
N LYS A 381 -12.51 -5.08 -19.71
CA LYS A 381 -13.33 -3.87 -19.54
C LYS A 381 -14.33 -4.05 -18.40
N LYS A 382 -15.05 -5.18 -18.40
CA LYS A 382 -15.99 -5.55 -17.31
C LYS A 382 -15.29 -5.73 -15.96
N THR A 383 -14.04 -6.20 -15.94
CA THR A 383 -13.27 -6.31 -14.69
C THR A 383 -12.95 -4.94 -14.09
N VAL A 384 -12.70 -3.90 -14.91
CA VAL A 384 -12.41 -2.54 -14.41
C VAL A 384 -13.66 -1.86 -13.83
N GLU A 385 -14.85 -2.15 -14.36
CA GLU A 385 -16.14 -1.60 -13.86
C GLU A 385 -16.42 -1.97 -12.39
N LEU A 386 -15.84 -3.06 -11.90
CA LEU A 386 -15.98 -3.48 -10.50
C LEU A 386 -15.28 -2.52 -9.52
N PHE A 387 -14.34 -1.69 -9.99
CA PHE A 387 -13.48 -0.90 -9.12
C PHE A 387 -13.92 0.57 -9.06
N ALA A 388 -14.12 1.08 -7.85
CA ALA A 388 -14.30 2.51 -7.58
C ALA A 388 -12.98 3.28 -7.79
N ILE A 389 -11.84 2.66 -7.44
CA ILE A 389 -10.50 3.18 -7.71
C ILE A 389 -9.74 2.14 -8.54
N ALA A 390 -9.55 2.46 -9.82
CA ALA A 390 -8.95 1.57 -10.81
C ALA A 390 -7.41 1.64 -10.86
N GLY A 391 -6.82 2.64 -10.20
CA GLY A 391 -5.40 2.92 -10.35
C GLY A 391 -4.91 4.19 -9.67
N VAL A 392 -3.75 4.67 -10.12
CA VAL A 392 -3.17 5.96 -9.73
C VAL A 392 -2.65 6.68 -10.97
N PHE A 393 -2.93 7.98 -11.04
CA PHE A 393 -2.29 8.89 -11.99
C PHE A 393 -1.08 9.54 -11.32
N LEU A 394 0.02 9.62 -12.08
CA LEU A 394 1.26 10.24 -11.67
C LEU A 394 1.73 11.17 -12.78
N THR A 395 2.17 12.35 -12.38
CA THR A 395 2.84 13.30 -13.28
C THR A 395 4.27 13.52 -12.83
N VAL A 396 5.22 13.43 -13.76
CA VAL A 396 6.64 13.61 -13.51
C VAL A 396 7.24 14.58 -14.50
N CYS A 397 8.16 15.42 -14.04
CA CYS A 397 8.97 16.21 -14.95
C CYS A 397 10.06 15.34 -15.61
N ARG A 398 10.68 15.85 -16.68
CA ARG A 398 11.84 15.22 -17.33
C ARG A 398 13.02 14.88 -16.40
N HIS A 399 13.13 15.51 -15.23
CA HIS A 399 14.17 15.23 -14.23
C HIS A 399 13.75 14.17 -13.19
N GLY A 400 12.59 13.53 -13.36
CA GLY A 400 12.12 12.45 -12.51
C GLY A 400 11.45 12.89 -11.20
N HIS A 401 11.23 14.19 -10.99
CA HIS A 401 10.47 14.66 -9.82
C HIS A 401 8.97 14.47 -10.04
N VAL A 402 8.32 13.83 -9.06
CA VAL A 402 6.86 13.69 -8.98
C VAL A 402 6.24 15.04 -8.66
N LEU A 403 5.45 15.55 -9.61
CA LEU A 403 4.76 16.83 -9.51
C LEU A 403 3.47 16.66 -8.70
N ILE A 404 2.55 15.87 -9.23
CA ILE A 404 1.23 15.61 -8.66
C ILE A 404 0.88 14.14 -8.90
N MET A 405 0.13 13.57 -7.96
CA MET A 405 -0.47 12.24 -8.05
C MET A 405 -1.91 12.28 -7.55
N CYS A 406 -2.77 11.42 -8.08
CA CYS A 406 -4.13 11.24 -7.61
C CYS A 406 -4.62 9.82 -7.91
N ASP A 407 -5.66 9.39 -7.21
CA ASP A 407 -6.30 8.12 -7.52
C ASP A 407 -7.09 8.20 -8.84
N MET A 408 -7.07 7.11 -9.60
CA MET A 408 -7.91 6.96 -10.79
C MET A 408 -9.31 6.57 -10.34
N ILE A 409 -10.17 7.56 -10.15
CA ILE A 409 -11.56 7.36 -9.71
C ILE A 409 -12.43 7.18 -10.95
N ARG A 410 -13.40 6.26 -10.87
CA ARG A 410 -14.34 6.02 -11.96
C ARG A 410 -15.18 7.28 -12.23
N SER A 411 -15.05 7.87 -13.42
CA SER A 411 -15.88 9.00 -13.90
C SER A 411 -17.20 8.56 -14.53
N GLY A 412 -17.37 7.27 -14.82
CA GLY A 412 -18.55 6.74 -15.54
C GLY A 412 -18.49 6.90 -17.06
N GLU A 413 -17.38 7.43 -17.60
CA GLU A 413 -17.19 7.72 -19.04
C GLU A 413 -16.54 6.57 -19.85
N LEU A 414 -16.20 5.44 -19.21
CA LEU A 414 -15.58 4.26 -19.83
C LEU A 414 -16.51 3.06 -19.91
#